data_AF-A0A192H2M6-F1
#
_entry.id   AF-A0A192H2M6-F1
#
_cell.length_a   1.000
_cell.length_b   1.000
_cell.length_c   1.000
_cell.angle_alpha   90.00
_cell.angle_beta   90.00
_cell.angle_gamma   90.00
#
_symmetry.space_group_name_H-M   'P 1'
#
loop_
_entity.id
_entity.type
_entity.pdbx_description
1 polymer ?
#
loop_
_entity_poly.entity_id
_entity_poly.type
_entity_poly.pdbx_seq_one_letter_code
_entity_poly.pdbx_strand_id
1 'polypeptide(L)' 'MQELTVTEAKTQLNRLVREVDRNSGSLLIRNTRTGDVVVLLAAHHWQAELQNLLGEKLKL' A
#
# COMPACT_ATOMS: atom_id res chain seq x y z
N MET A 1 6.78 9.87 0.05
CA MET A 1 5.47 9.19 -0.14
C MET A 1 4.93 9.62 -1.48
N GLN A 2 4.73 8.68 -2.40
CA GLN A 2 4.15 8.97 -3.71
C GLN A 2 2.62 8.82 -3.63
N GLU A 3 1.88 9.73 -4.27
CA GLU A 3 0.42 9.66 -4.40
C GLU A 3 0.05 9.41 -5.86
N LEU A 4 -0.88 8.49 -6.10
CA LEU A 4 -1.46 8.18 -7.40
C LEU A 4 -2.99 8.19 -7.31
N THR A 5 -3.66 8.46 -8.42
CA THR A 5 -5.10 8.25 -8.52
C THR A 5 -5.43 6.76 -8.67
N VAL A 6 -6.66 6.36 -8.31
CA VAL A 6 -7.17 5.00 -8.58
C VAL A 6 -7.05 4.63 -10.06
N THR A 7 -7.27 5.58 -10.97
CA THR A 7 -7.15 5.34 -12.41
C THR A 7 -5.71 5.00 -12.82
N GLU A 8 -4.73 5.78 -12.37
CA GLU A 8 -3.32 5.51 -12.64
C GLU A 8 -2.85 4.21 -11.98
N ALA A 9 -3.32 3.91 -10.78
CA ALA A 9 -2.93 2.69 -10.08
C ALA A 9 -3.45 1.43 -10.78
N LYS A 10 -4.70 1.44 -11.28
CA LYS A 10 -5.32 0.29 -11.95
C LYS A 10 -4.52 -0.20 -13.15
N THR A 11 -3.97 0.72 -13.95
CA THR A 11 -3.25 0.38 -15.18
C THR A 11 -1.93 -0.34 -14.92
N GLN A 12 -1.36 -0.22 -13.72
CA GLN A 12 0.01 -0.67 -13.42
C GLN A 12 0.15 -1.26 -12.00
N LEU A 13 -0.94 -1.77 -11.42
CA LEU A 13 -0.96 -2.22 -10.03
C LEU A 13 0.12 -3.27 -9.73
N ASN A 14 0.32 -4.24 -10.63
CA ASN A 14 1.35 -5.26 -10.48
C ASN A 14 2.77 -4.68 -10.41
N ARG A 15 3.05 -3.65 -11.22
CA ARG A 15 4.35 -2.95 -11.18
C ARG A 15 4.52 -2.22 -9.86
N LEU A 16 3.49 -1.49 -9.43
CA LEU A 16 3.48 -0.71 -8.19
C LEU A 16 3.67 -1.61 -6.96
N VAL A 17 2.98 -2.75 -6.88
CA VAL A 17 3.14 -3.73 -5.79
C VAL A 17 4.60 -4.20 -5.71
N ARG A 18 5.21 -4.57 -6.84
CA ARG A 18 6.62 -5.02 -6.88
C ARG A 18 7.61 -3.91 -6.55
N GLU A 19 7.29 -2.66 -6.84
CA GLU A 19 8.13 -1.50 -6.48
C GLU A 19 8.03 -1.20 -4.98
N VAL A 20 6.82 -1.24 -4.42
CA VAL A 20 6.59 -1.07 -2.98
C VAL A 20 7.31 -2.16 -2.19
N ASP A 21 7.16 -3.42 -2.61
CA ASP A 21 7.81 -4.57 -1.99
C ASP A 21 9.35 -4.47 -2.02
N ARG A 22 9.93 -4.22 -3.20
CA ARG A 22 11.40 -4.12 -3.35
C ARG A 22 12.01 -2.92 -2.64
N ASN A 23 11.37 -1.76 -2.72
CA ASN A 23 11.93 -0.53 -2.16
C ASN A 23 11.51 -0.32 -0.70
N SER A 24 10.75 -1.25 -0.14
CA SER A 24 10.16 -1.15 1.20
C SER A 24 9.45 0.19 1.43
N GLY A 25 8.76 0.65 0.38
CA GLY A 25 8.15 1.97 0.30
C GLY A 25 6.70 2.00 0.78
N SER A 26 6.09 3.18 0.64
CA SER A 26 4.65 3.37 0.81
C SER A 26 4.08 4.12 -0.40
N LEU A 27 2.90 3.70 -0.83
CA LEU A 27 2.17 4.29 -1.94
C LEU A 27 0.75 4.62 -1.50
N LEU A 28 0.33 5.85 -1.76
CA LEU A 28 -1.02 6.32 -1.45
C LEU A 28 -1.83 6.38 -2.75
N ILE A 29 -2.98 5.71 -2.78
CA ILE A 29 -3.89 5.70 -3.92
C ILE A 29 -5.16 6.46 -3.54
N ARG A 30 -5.40 7.60 -4.19
CA ARG A 30 -6.59 8.42 -3.96
C ARG A 30 -7.69 8.13 -4.97
N ASN A 31 -8.89 7.87 -4.46
CA ASN A 31 -10.10 7.89 -5.25
C ASN A 31 -10.60 9.33 -5.36
N THR A 32 -10.31 10.00 -6.48
CA THR A 32 -10.70 11.41 -6.69
C THR A 32 -12.21 11.63 -6.75
N ARG A 33 -13.02 10.57 -6.94
CA ARG A 33 -14.49 10.65 -6.96
C ARG A 33 -15.10 10.67 -5.56
N THR A 34 -14.55 9.89 -4.62
CA THR A 34 -15.09 9.78 -3.25
C THR A 34 -14.26 10.53 -2.21
N GLY A 35 -13.02 10.89 -2.55
CA GLY A 35 -12.05 11.46 -1.60
C GLY A 35 -11.30 10.40 -0.79
N ASP A 36 -11.75 9.14 -0.83
CA ASP A 36 -11.17 8.04 -0.08
C ASP A 36 -9.75 7.69 -0.54
N VAL A 37 -9.02 7.03 0.36
CA VAL A 37 -7.62 6.66 0.15
C VAL A 37 -7.41 5.19 0.47
N VAL A 38 -6.60 4.53 -0.36
CA VAL A 38 -6.04 3.20 -0.11
C VAL A 38 -4.53 3.35 0.02
N VAL A 39 -3.92 2.72 1.02
CA VAL A 39 -2.46 2.74 1.22
C VAL A 39 -1.90 1.36 0.92
N LEU A 40 -0.87 1.29 0.06
CA LEU A 40 -0.05 0.10 -0.13
C LEU A 40 1.25 0.26 0.63
N LEU A 41 1.59 -0.76 1.42
CA LEU A 41 2.77 -0.80 2.27
C LEU A 41 3.43 -2.16 2.10
N ALA A 42 4.76 -2.19 2.13
CA ALA A 42 5.49 -3.44 2.24
C ALA A 42 5.38 -3.98 3.67
N ALA A 43 4.75 -5.15 3.83
CA ALA A 43 4.33 -5.62 5.14
C ALA A 43 5.51 -5.95 6.07
N HIS A 44 6.65 -6.38 5.53
CA HIS A 44 7.84 -6.73 6.31
C HIS A 44 8.43 -5.56 7.09
N HIS A 45 8.21 -4.32 6.64
CA HIS A 45 8.67 -3.12 7.37
C HIS A 45 7.69 -2.65 8.46
N TRP A 46 6.44 -3.06 8.38
CA TRP A 46 5.36 -2.61 9.26
C TRP A 46 4.80 -3.76 10.07
N GLN A 47 5.55 -4.85 10.22
CA GLN A 47 5.02 -6.09 10.77
C GLN A 47 4.45 -5.89 12.18
N ALA A 48 5.13 -5.14 13.05
CA ALA A 48 4.68 -4.90 14.42
C ALA A 48 3.41 -4.03 14.44
N GLU A 49 3.39 -2.95 13.66
CA GLU A 49 2.26 -2.04 13.54
C GLU A 49 1.04 -2.72 12.92
N LEU A 50 1.25 -3.54 11.89
CA LEU A 50 0.19 -4.30 11.24
C LEU A 50 -0.34 -5.42 12.14
N GLN A 51 0.53 -6.10 12.90
CA GLN A 51 0.08 -7.07 13.90
C GLN A 51 -0.80 -6.40 14.97
N ASN A 52 -0.43 -5.20 15.43
CA ASN A 52 -1.24 -4.43 16.37
C ASN A 52 -2.56 -3.95 15.75
N LEU A 53 -2.53 -3.50 14.49
CA LEU A 53 -3.71 -3.00 13.80
C LEU A 53 -4.73 -4.13 13.49
N LEU A 54 -4.24 -5.28 13.06
CA LEU A 54 -5.05 -6.42 12.65
C LEU A 54 -5.43 -7.33 13.82
N GLY A 55 -4.73 -7.23 14.96
CA GLY A 55 -4.96 -8.08 16.13
C GLY A 55 -4.50 -9.52 15.94
N GLU A 56 -3.73 -9.82 14.91
CA GLU A 56 -3.32 -11.18 14.53
C GLU A 56 -1.82 -11.26 14.21
N LYS A 57 -1.25 -12.45 14.43
CA LYS A 57 0.14 -12.72 14.01
C LYS A 57 0.22 -12.87 12.50
N LEU A 58 0.72 -11.82 11.84
CA LEU A 58 1.13 -11.88 10.44
C LEU A 58 2.31 -12.85 10.26
N LYS A 59 2.08 -13.91 9.48
CA LYS A 59 3.14 -14.75 8.90
C LYS A 59 3.50 -14.15 7.53
N LEU A 60 4.57 -13.37 7.51
CA LEU A 60 5.14 -12.76 6.31
C LEU A 60 6.20 -13.67 5.71
#